data_AF-A0A5R8NCY9-F1
#
_entry.id   AF-A0A5R8NCY9-F1
#
_cell.length_a   1.000
_cell.length_b   1.000
_cell.length_c   1.000
_cell.angle_alpha   90.00
_cell.angle_beta   90.00
_cell.angle_gamma   90.00
#
_symmetry.space_group_name_H-M   'P 1'
#
loop_
_entity.id
_entity.type
_entity.pdbx_description
1 polymer ?
#
loop_
_entity_poly.entity_id
_entity_poly.type
_entity_poly.pdbx_seq_one_letter_code
_entity_poly.pdbx_strand_id
1 'polypeptide(L)'
;MRSRWRGRLGWGFWAAAGWIGLVLLAAVLADVLPLARYDETLAGPPRSGPGAAHPFGTDGLGRDVLSRVVHGARVSLGVGVGAVLLGLGIGAPLGILAGYRRRATDAVIMAVNDVAQAFPALVFALAVVAFAGASLRNVLIVLGVLGVPSWVRLIRGATLTYAEREFVLAARVLGTRDRRILWREIVPNVAVPAASYAFIGMAVVVVAEGSLAFLGLSVQAPTPTWGGLINEGRTLLDSAPHVVLAPSLVMFLTVLSFNLVGDRLRSLTDVRESGLEPVRQAAAAPSAEHEVRADCLLQAEDLRTHFVTPRGVVKAVDGVSFTLRRGRTLAIVGESGSGKSMLIRSILGLLPGSSVRSGHVYLLGDDLTGYSPARMRSVLGRRLGTVFQDPMTALNPVRTIGTQVTEPLRVHLGMNRRQARAEAARLLASVGIPDPERTLRRYPHQLSGGMRQRVTIAMALSCGPDVLFADEPTTALDVTIQDQVLRLLHRLREERDMAVVLVSHDLSVVARWADEVIVMYAGKVVERGPAAEVFARPRMPYTEALLQAAPKLTDPVHHRLRVIPGRPPDLVDLPRGCAFQPRCPYARERCAKEAPPLTGSYACWYPREHAQAVKEGADSGGR
;
A
#
# COMPACT_ATOMS: atom_id res chain seq x y z
N MET A 1 14.41 1.91 19.54
CA MET A 1 14.12 0.93 18.46
C MET A 1 13.28 -0.28 18.88
N ARG A 2 13.41 -0.83 20.10
CA ARG A 2 12.65 -2.03 20.54
C ARG A 2 11.12 -1.85 20.69
N SER A 3 10.60 -0.65 20.98
CA SER A 3 9.15 -0.42 21.20
C SER A 3 8.32 -0.35 19.91
N ARG A 4 8.91 0.04 18.76
CA ARG A 4 8.20 0.15 17.47
C ARG A 4 7.89 -1.19 16.81
N TRP A 5 8.68 -2.23 17.09
CA TRP A 5 8.51 -3.56 16.51
C TRP A 5 7.45 -4.40 17.24
N ARG A 6 7.36 -4.28 18.57
CA ARG A 6 6.36 -4.98 19.38
C ARG A 6 4.92 -4.63 18.98
N GLY A 7 4.65 -3.38 18.60
CA GLY A 7 3.31 -2.95 18.15
C GLY A 7 2.91 -3.48 16.76
N ARG A 8 3.86 -3.84 15.90
CA ARG A 8 3.57 -4.30 14.52
C ARG A 8 3.38 -5.82 14.40
N LEU A 9 4.09 -6.60 15.20
CA LEU A 9 4.09 -8.07 15.09
C LEU A 9 3.01 -8.76 15.96
N GLY A 10 2.51 -8.09 16.99
CA GLY A 10 1.50 -8.63 17.90
C GLY A 10 2.05 -9.66 18.89
N TRP A 11 1.29 -9.97 19.94
CA TRP A 11 1.70 -10.90 21.00
C TRP A 11 1.79 -12.36 20.52
N GLY A 12 0.88 -12.79 19.65
CA GLY A 12 0.86 -14.15 19.11
C GLY A 12 2.12 -14.54 18.33
N PHE A 13 2.76 -13.58 17.64
CA PHE A 13 4.05 -13.81 16.97
C PHE A 13 5.16 -14.17 17.97
N TRP A 14 5.26 -13.42 19.07
CA TRP A 14 6.30 -13.64 20.07
C TRP A 14 6.09 -14.92 20.86
N ALA A 15 4.83 -15.28 21.14
CA ALA A 15 4.49 -16.57 21.75
C ALA A 15 4.91 -17.74 20.85
N ALA A 16 4.55 -17.70 19.56
CA ALA A 16 4.94 -18.71 18.59
C ALA A 16 6.46 -18.80 18.39
N ALA A 17 7.16 -17.67 18.28
CA ALA A 17 8.61 -17.64 18.18
C ALA A 17 9.29 -18.18 19.44
N GLY A 18 8.75 -17.87 20.62
CA GLY A 18 9.22 -18.41 21.90
C GLY A 18 9.06 -19.92 21.97
N TRP A 19 7.92 -20.45 21.52
CA TRP A 19 7.68 -21.90 21.44
C TRP A 19 8.69 -22.60 20.52
N ILE A 20 8.89 -22.08 19.30
CA ILE A 20 9.89 -22.63 18.36
C ILE A 20 11.29 -22.64 18.99
N GLY A 21 11.67 -21.52 19.64
CA GLY A 21 12.95 -21.40 20.33
C GLY A 21 13.12 -22.43 21.45
N LEU A 22 12.07 -22.67 22.24
CA LEU A 22 12.07 -23.66 23.32
C LEU A 22 12.27 -25.09 22.77
N VAL A 23 11.50 -25.48 21.76
CA VAL A 23 11.57 -26.83 21.18
C VAL A 23 12.92 -27.06 20.49
N LEU A 24 13.44 -26.08 19.74
CA LEU A 24 14.75 -26.17 19.12
C LEU A 24 15.87 -26.29 20.16
N LEU A 25 15.83 -25.48 21.22
CA LEU A 25 16.82 -25.54 22.29
C LEU A 25 16.80 -26.90 22.99
N ALA A 26 15.61 -27.42 23.30
CA ALA A 26 15.46 -28.75 23.89
C ALA A 26 15.99 -29.85 22.97
N ALA A 27 15.69 -29.78 21.66
CA ALA A 27 16.17 -30.74 20.67
C ALA A 27 17.71 -30.71 20.51
N VAL A 28 18.34 -29.54 20.52
CA VAL A 28 19.80 -29.41 20.43
C VAL A 28 20.45 -29.94 21.70
N LEU A 29 19.94 -29.56 22.88
CA LEU A 29 20.49 -29.94 24.18
C LEU A 29 20.02 -31.31 24.70
N ALA A 30 19.35 -32.13 23.88
CA ALA A 30 18.74 -33.38 24.34
C ALA A 30 19.68 -34.32 25.11
N ASP A 31 20.97 -34.38 24.72
CA ASP A 31 21.96 -35.25 25.37
C ASP A 31 22.54 -34.65 26.68
N VAL A 32 22.33 -33.34 26.90
CA VAL A 32 22.87 -32.60 28.05
C VAL A 32 21.78 -32.32 29.09
N LEU A 33 20.51 -32.34 28.68
CA LEU A 33 19.38 -32.21 29.58
C LEU A 33 19.36 -33.38 30.57
N PRO A 34 18.93 -33.15 31.83
CA PRO A 34 18.83 -34.18 32.85
C PRO A 34 17.61 -35.10 32.60
N LEU A 35 17.56 -35.72 31.43
CA LEU A 35 16.53 -36.66 30.99
C LEU A 35 17.14 -38.06 30.89
N ALA A 36 16.33 -39.09 31.14
CA ALA A 36 16.73 -40.48 30.88
C ALA A 36 17.09 -40.65 29.40
N ARG A 37 17.93 -41.65 29.06
CA ARG A 37 18.20 -41.91 27.63
C ARG A 37 16.91 -42.39 26.95
N TYR A 38 16.69 -41.96 25.71
CA TYR A 38 15.43 -42.20 25.00
C TYR A 38 15.15 -43.69 24.74
N ASP A 39 16.17 -44.54 24.77
CA ASP A 39 16.16 -45.99 24.57
C ASP A 39 16.23 -46.79 25.88
N GLU A 40 16.51 -46.11 27.00
CA GLU A 40 16.64 -46.71 28.32
C GLU A 40 15.27 -47.08 28.91
N THR A 41 15.16 -48.33 29.37
CA THR A 41 13.98 -48.85 30.05
C THR A 41 14.14 -48.62 31.55
N LEU A 42 13.26 -47.80 32.13
CA LEU A 42 13.38 -47.37 33.52
C LEU A 42 12.80 -48.40 34.49
N ALA A 43 13.33 -48.41 35.72
CA ALA A 43 12.80 -49.23 36.80
C ALA A 43 11.45 -48.64 37.29
N GLY A 44 10.34 -49.33 36.99
CA GLY A 44 9.00 -48.91 37.38
C GLY A 44 7.89 -49.60 36.56
N PRO A 45 6.60 -49.38 36.86
CA PRO A 45 5.52 -49.94 36.08
C PRO A 45 5.48 -49.29 34.68
N PRO A 46 5.46 -50.08 33.59
CA PRO A 46 5.28 -49.53 32.24
C PRO A 46 3.91 -48.86 32.13
N ARG A 47 3.76 -47.92 31.20
CA ARG A 47 2.50 -47.18 30.97
C ARG A 47 2.08 -46.29 32.15
N SER A 48 3.01 -45.88 33.00
CA SER A 48 2.72 -44.93 34.06
C SER A 48 2.31 -43.57 33.47
N GLY A 49 1.24 -42.99 34.01
CA GLY A 49 0.76 -41.67 33.59
C GLY A 49 1.71 -40.53 33.97
N PRO A 50 1.39 -39.28 33.56
CA PRO A 50 2.15 -38.08 33.92
C PRO A 50 2.36 -37.96 35.44
N GLY A 51 3.59 -37.71 35.87
CA GLY A 51 3.95 -37.56 37.29
C GLY A 51 5.21 -36.74 37.51
N ALA A 52 5.61 -36.53 38.77
CA ALA A 52 6.74 -35.68 39.13
C ALA A 52 8.10 -36.18 38.60
N ALA A 53 8.29 -37.51 38.53
CA ALA A 53 9.49 -38.13 37.98
C ALA A 53 9.46 -38.23 36.44
N HIS A 54 8.26 -38.39 35.85
CA HIS A 54 8.04 -38.53 34.41
C HIS A 54 6.94 -37.57 33.97
N PRO A 55 7.27 -36.32 33.60
CA PRO A 55 6.26 -35.29 33.32
C PRO A 55 5.26 -35.68 32.23
N PHE A 56 5.68 -36.49 31.25
CA PHE A 56 4.80 -37.03 30.20
C PHE A 56 4.46 -38.52 30.39
N GLY A 57 4.83 -39.12 31.52
CA GLY A 57 4.65 -40.55 31.79
C GLY A 57 5.66 -41.45 31.09
N THR A 58 5.43 -42.77 31.18
CA THR A 58 6.24 -43.80 30.50
C THR A 58 5.47 -44.49 29.39
N ASP A 59 6.19 -45.01 28.39
CA ASP A 59 5.62 -45.76 27.28
C ASP A 59 5.34 -47.24 27.62
N GLY A 60 4.93 -48.01 26.61
CA GLY A 60 4.63 -49.44 26.76
C GLY A 60 5.82 -50.31 27.17
N LEU A 61 7.05 -49.80 27.03
CA LEU A 61 8.30 -50.46 27.42
C LEU A 61 8.89 -49.85 28.70
N GLY A 62 8.22 -48.89 29.35
CA GLY A 62 8.74 -48.23 30.55
C GLY A 62 9.79 -47.15 30.28
N ARG A 63 9.84 -46.58 29.08
CA ARG A 63 10.76 -45.48 28.72
C ARG A 63 10.10 -44.13 28.93
N ASP A 64 10.89 -43.11 29.27
CA ASP A 64 10.38 -41.75 29.54
C ASP A 64 9.87 -41.06 28.26
N VAL A 65 8.57 -40.75 28.21
CA VAL A 65 7.92 -40.16 27.02
C VAL A 65 8.46 -38.76 26.72
N LEU A 66 8.81 -37.98 27.74
CA LEU A 66 9.36 -36.63 27.54
C LEU A 66 10.72 -36.70 26.84
N SER A 67 11.62 -37.57 27.31
CA SER A 67 12.91 -37.82 26.66
C SER A 67 12.73 -38.26 25.21
N ARG A 68 11.81 -39.18 24.95
CA ARG A 68 11.52 -39.63 23.57
C ARG A 68 10.98 -38.51 22.70
N VAL A 69 10.10 -37.64 23.21
CA VAL A 69 9.57 -36.48 22.47
C VAL A 69 10.66 -35.45 22.16
N VAL A 70 11.57 -35.19 23.09
CA VAL A 70 12.70 -34.25 22.91
C VAL A 70 13.71 -34.80 21.88
N HIS A 71 14.09 -36.06 21.98
CA HIS A 71 14.96 -36.70 20.99
C HIS A 71 14.26 -36.85 19.62
N GLY A 72 12.94 -37.09 19.62
CA GLY A 72 12.12 -37.10 18.41
C GLY A 72 12.06 -35.75 17.71
N ALA A 73 12.01 -34.66 18.48
CA ALA A 73 12.06 -33.30 17.95
C ALA A 73 13.35 -33.04 17.17
N ARG A 74 14.49 -33.54 17.65
CA ARG A 74 15.79 -33.42 16.96
C ARG A 74 15.75 -34.04 15.56
N VAL A 75 15.17 -35.23 15.43
CA VAL A 75 15.08 -35.93 14.13
C VAL A 75 14.06 -35.25 13.23
N SER A 76 12.82 -35.04 13.68
CA SER A 76 11.75 -34.45 12.86
C SER A 76 12.06 -33.01 12.41
N LEU A 77 12.64 -32.18 13.29
CA LEU A 77 13.08 -30.83 12.91
C LEU A 77 14.36 -30.87 12.05
N GLY A 78 15.25 -31.83 12.28
CA GLY A 78 16.43 -32.04 11.43
C GLY A 78 16.05 -32.36 9.98
N VAL A 79 15.09 -33.26 9.77
CA VAL A 79 14.51 -33.54 8.45
C VAL A 79 13.86 -32.28 7.87
N GLY A 80 13.07 -31.57 8.66
CA GLY A 80 12.44 -30.31 8.30
C GLY A 80 13.43 -29.28 7.74
N VAL A 81 14.46 -28.94 8.54
CA VAL A 81 15.49 -27.97 8.15
C VAL A 81 16.25 -28.45 6.92
N GLY A 82 16.65 -29.73 6.88
CA GLY A 82 17.38 -30.30 5.75
C GLY A 82 16.59 -30.25 4.44
N ALA A 83 15.32 -30.63 4.46
CA ALA A 83 14.44 -30.59 3.30
C ALA A 83 14.15 -29.15 2.83
N VAL A 84 13.92 -28.22 3.76
CA VAL A 84 13.73 -26.79 3.45
C VAL A 84 14.99 -26.19 2.82
N LEU A 85 16.17 -26.47 3.37
CA LEU A 85 17.44 -26.00 2.81
C LEU A 85 17.73 -26.61 1.43
N LEU A 86 17.43 -27.89 1.22
CA LEU A 86 17.55 -28.54 -0.09
C LEU A 86 16.59 -27.92 -1.11
N GLY A 87 15.32 -27.76 -0.73
CA GLY A 87 14.29 -27.14 -1.55
C GLY A 87 14.61 -25.69 -1.92
N LEU A 88 15.10 -24.90 -0.96
CA LEU A 88 15.57 -23.54 -1.20
C LEU A 88 16.84 -23.51 -2.07
N GLY A 89 17.80 -24.38 -1.81
CA GLY A 89 19.08 -24.46 -2.52
C GLY A 89 18.94 -24.80 -3.99
N ILE A 90 17.93 -25.60 -4.36
CA ILE A 90 17.61 -25.94 -5.76
C ILE A 90 16.57 -24.97 -6.33
N GLY A 91 15.49 -24.75 -5.58
CA GLY A 91 14.33 -23.99 -6.05
C GLY A 91 14.57 -22.50 -6.18
N ALA A 92 15.35 -21.88 -5.30
CA ALA A 92 15.61 -20.44 -5.38
C ALA A 92 16.45 -20.04 -6.61
N PRO A 93 17.57 -20.71 -6.94
CA PRO A 93 18.30 -20.43 -8.18
C PRO A 93 17.44 -20.59 -9.43
N LEU A 94 16.64 -21.67 -9.51
CA LEU A 94 15.74 -21.92 -10.63
C LEU A 94 14.64 -20.85 -10.72
N GLY A 95 14.01 -20.49 -9.61
CA GLY A 95 12.97 -19.47 -9.55
C GLY A 95 13.50 -18.07 -9.91
N ILE A 96 14.67 -17.70 -9.40
CA ILE A 96 15.34 -16.43 -9.74
C ILE A 96 15.67 -16.41 -11.25
N LEU A 97 16.21 -17.51 -11.77
CA LEU A 97 16.57 -17.61 -13.18
C LEU A 97 15.34 -17.50 -14.10
N ALA A 98 14.26 -18.21 -13.75
CA ALA A 98 12.98 -18.17 -14.45
C ALA A 98 12.40 -16.74 -14.44
N GLY A 99 12.30 -16.12 -13.26
CA GLY A 99 11.75 -14.77 -13.11
C GLY A 99 12.61 -13.66 -13.75
N TYR A 100 13.93 -13.84 -13.84
CA TYR A 100 14.83 -12.83 -14.40
C TYR A 100 14.93 -12.87 -15.94
N ARG A 101 15.02 -14.06 -16.55
CA ARG A 101 15.31 -14.21 -18.00
C ARG A 101 14.07 -14.23 -18.92
N ARG A 102 12.85 -14.39 -18.38
CA ARG A 102 11.53 -14.05 -18.98
C ARG A 102 11.26 -14.50 -20.43
N ARG A 103 11.90 -15.56 -20.91
CA ARG A 103 11.73 -16.11 -22.28
C ARG A 103 11.72 -17.64 -22.23
N ALA A 104 12.33 -18.31 -23.20
CA ALA A 104 12.37 -19.78 -23.29
C ALA A 104 12.83 -20.47 -21.98
N THR A 105 13.76 -19.86 -21.24
CA THR A 105 14.19 -20.39 -19.93
C THR A 105 13.07 -20.42 -18.89
N ASP A 106 12.21 -19.41 -18.86
CA ASP A 106 11.06 -19.35 -17.96
C ASP A 106 10.04 -20.43 -18.34
N ALA A 107 9.73 -20.53 -19.63
CA ALA A 107 8.80 -21.54 -20.15
C ALA A 107 9.27 -22.97 -19.86
N VAL A 108 10.56 -23.28 -20.07
CA VAL A 108 11.09 -24.62 -19.81
C VAL A 108 11.08 -24.95 -18.32
N ILE A 109 11.55 -24.02 -17.46
CA ILE A 109 11.57 -24.25 -16.01
C ILE A 109 10.13 -24.43 -15.48
N MET A 110 9.18 -23.62 -15.97
CA MET A 110 7.77 -23.73 -15.58
C MET A 110 7.10 -25.00 -16.10
N ALA A 111 7.40 -25.43 -17.33
CA ALA A 111 6.89 -26.70 -17.84
C ALA A 111 7.34 -27.88 -16.97
N VAL A 112 8.64 -27.96 -16.64
CA VAL A 112 9.18 -29.01 -15.74
C VAL A 112 8.55 -28.91 -14.35
N ASN A 113 8.40 -27.70 -13.83
CA ASN A 113 7.79 -27.45 -12.53
C ASN A 113 6.32 -27.90 -12.47
N ASP A 114 5.54 -27.58 -13.49
CA ASP A 114 4.11 -27.88 -13.55
C ASP A 114 3.88 -29.38 -13.74
N VAL A 115 4.74 -30.06 -14.53
CA VAL A 115 4.76 -31.53 -14.60
C VAL A 115 5.08 -32.14 -13.24
N ALA A 116 6.07 -31.62 -12.52
CA ALA A 116 6.42 -32.12 -11.19
C ALA A 116 5.26 -31.95 -10.18
N GLN A 117 4.49 -30.86 -10.26
CA GLN A 117 3.32 -30.63 -9.40
C GLN A 117 2.09 -31.45 -9.79
N ALA A 118 2.03 -31.99 -11.00
CA ALA A 118 0.93 -32.85 -11.43
C ALA A 118 0.92 -34.20 -10.68
N PHE A 119 2.06 -34.63 -10.13
CA PHE A 119 2.16 -35.87 -9.37
C PHE A 119 1.83 -35.65 -7.88
N PRO A 120 0.95 -36.48 -7.27
CA PRO A 120 0.67 -36.40 -5.84
C PRO A 120 1.93 -36.64 -4.99
N ALA A 121 2.35 -35.62 -4.24
CA ALA A 121 3.61 -35.63 -3.49
C ALA A 121 3.72 -36.79 -2.49
N LEU A 122 2.65 -37.12 -1.78
CA LEU A 122 2.65 -38.23 -0.82
C LEU A 122 2.84 -39.59 -1.51
N VAL A 123 2.15 -39.82 -2.63
CA VAL A 123 2.26 -41.08 -3.39
C VAL A 123 3.68 -41.26 -3.91
N PHE A 124 4.28 -40.20 -4.46
CA PHE A 124 5.67 -40.23 -4.89
C PHE A 124 6.62 -40.49 -3.73
N ALA A 125 6.41 -39.84 -2.58
CA ALA A 125 7.25 -40.05 -1.40
C ALA A 125 7.20 -41.50 -0.91
N LEU A 126 6.00 -42.08 -0.82
CA LEU A 126 5.78 -43.47 -0.44
C LEU A 126 6.50 -44.43 -1.39
N ALA A 127 6.38 -44.21 -2.71
CA ALA A 127 7.05 -45.03 -3.70
C ALA A 127 8.58 -44.96 -3.56
N VAL A 128 9.16 -43.76 -3.50
CA VAL A 128 10.62 -43.62 -3.40
C VAL A 128 11.15 -44.23 -2.11
N VAL A 129 10.48 -44.04 -0.98
CA VAL A 129 10.92 -44.63 0.29
C VAL A 129 10.76 -46.15 0.28
N ALA A 130 9.71 -46.69 -0.33
CA ALA A 130 9.53 -48.14 -0.47
C ALA A 130 10.65 -48.79 -1.30
N PHE A 131 11.13 -48.14 -2.37
CA PHE A 131 12.20 -48.66 -3.23
C PHE A 131 13.61 -48.38 -2.68
N ALA A 132 13.87 -47.17 -2.17
CA ALA A 132 15.20 -46.74 -1.74
C ALA A 132 15.50 -47.10 -0.27
N GLY A 133 14.49 -47.53 0.49
CA GLY A 133 14.57 -47.83 1.92
C GLY A 133 14.29 -46.63 2.81
N ALA A 134 13.70 -46.89 3.98
CA ALA A 134 13.28 -45.89 4.97
C ALA A 134 14.45 -45.43 5.86
N SER A 135 15.34 -44.63 5.29
CA SER A 135 16.46 -44.00 6.01
C SER A 135 16.26 -42.49 6.16
N LEU A 136 16.85 -41.90 7.20
CA LEU A 136 16.83 -40.45 7.45
C LEU A 136 17.24 -39.63 6.21
N ARG A 137 18.30 -40.08 5.53
CA ARG A 137 18.81 -39.44 4.31
C ARG A 137 17.79 -39.48 3.17
N ASN A 138 17.17 -40.64 2.96
CA ASN A 138 16.23 -40.82 1.85
C ASN A 138 14.96 -39.99 2.08
N VAL A 139 14.41 -39.99 3.30
CA VAL A 139 13.23 -39.18 3.65
C VAL A 139 13.51 -37.69 3.45
N LEU A 140 14.67 -37.20 3.92
CA LEU A 140 15.08 -35.81 3.73
C LEU A 140 15.18 -35.44 2.24
N ILE A 141 15.86 -36.25 1.43
CA ILE A 141 16.03 -35.99 0.00
C ILE A 141 14.67 -35.96 -0.70
N VAL A 142 13.81 -36.94 -0.43
CA VAL A 142 12.47 -37.04 -1.04
C VAL A 142 11.63 -35.82 -0.70
N LEU A 143 11.50 -35.46 0.58
CA LEU A 143 10.70 -34.32 1.01
C LEU A 143 11.27 -32.98 0.50
N GLY A 144 12.60 -32.85 0.46
CA GLY A 144 13.25 -31.66 -0.06
C GLY A 144 13.06 -31.49 -1.58
N VAL A 145 13.21 -32.56 -2.36
CA VAL A 145 12.97 -32.57 -3.82
C VAL A 145 11.50 -32.26 -4.14
N LEU A 146 10.56 -32.87 -3.41
CA LEU A 146 9.13 -32.58 -3.54
C LEU A 146 8.76 -31.13 -3.19
N GLY A 147 9.55 -30.48 -2.33
CA GLY A 147 9.39 -29.07 -2.00
C GLY A 147 9.91 -28.10 -3.07
N VAL A 148 10.81 -28.55 -3.96
CA VAL A 148 11.46 -27.69 -4.98
C VAL A 148 10.43 -26.91 -5.81
N PRO A 149 9.36 -27.52 -6.37
CA PRO A 149 8.46 -26.79 -7.26
C PRO A 149 7.77 -25.60 -6.60
N SER A 150 7.37 -25.75 -5.33
CA SER A 150 6.74 -24.66 -4.59
C SER A 150 7.71 -23.50 -4.33
N TRP A 151 8.98 -23.82 -4.05
CA TRP A 151 10.05 -22.82 -3.96
C TRP A 151 10.30 -22.10 -5.28
N VAL A 152 10.39 -22.83 -6.40
CA VAL A 152 10.58 -22.23 -7.73
C VAL A 152 9.46 -21.23 -8.03
N ARG A 153 8.19 -21.62 -7.81
CA ARG A 153 7.02 -20.78 -8.11
C ARG A 153 7.00 -19.51 -7.26
N LEU A 154 7.22 -19.62 -5.94
CA LEU A 154 7.28 -18.48 -5.04
C LEU A 154 8.40 -17.51 -5.42
N ILE A 155 9.62 -18.04 -5.53
CA ILE A 155 10.82 -17.25 -5.78
C ILE A 155 10.75 -16.58 -7.16
N ARG A 156 10.19 -17.27 -8.16
CA ARG A 156 9.87 -16.68 -9.45
C ARG A 156 8.90 -15.50 -9.31
N GLY A 157 7.78 -15.67 -8.60
CA GLY A 157 6.80 -14.59 -8.40
C GLY A 157 7.41 -13.36 -7.73
N ALA A 158 8.19 -13.56 -6.66
CA ALA A 158 8.93 -12.50 -6.00
C ALA A 158 9.95 -11.84 -6.95
N THR A 159 10.72 -12.64 -7.68
CA THR A 159 11.72 -12.15 -8.64
C THR A 159 11.08 -11.34 -9.76
N LEU A 160 9.92 -11.76 -10.29
CA LEU A 160 9.20 -10.99 -11.31
C LEU A 160 8.85 -9.59 -10.80
N THR A 161 8.30 -9.53 -9.58
CA THR A 161 7.91 -8.27 -8.92
C THR A 161 9.09 -7.31 -8.74
N TYR A 162 10.28 -7.81 -8.39
CA TYR A 162 11.47 -6.97 -8.21
C TYR A 162 12.20 -6.69 -9.53
N ALA A 163 12.20 -7.62 -10.48
CA ALA A 163 12.86 -7.46 -11.77
C ALA A 163 12.21 -6.37 -12.65
N GLU A 164 10.94 -6.04 -12.39
CA GLU A 164 10.22 -4.92 -13.02
C GLU A 164 10.48 -3.57 -12.38
N ARG A 165 11.15 -3.54 -11.22
CA ARG A 165 11.38 -2.27 -10.52
C ARG A 165 12.43 -1.43 -11.22
N GLU A 166 12.21 -0.13 -11.07
CA GLU A 166 13.02 0.91 -11.70
C GLU A 166 14.51 0.76 -11.41
N PHE A 167 14.91 0.44 -10.18
CA PHE A 167 16.34 0.27 -9.83
C PHE A 167 17.01 -0.92 -10.54
N VAL A 168 16.29 -2.02 -10.78
CA VAL A 168 16.82 -3.17 -11.54
C VAL A 168 16.92 -2.84 -13.02
N LEU A 169 15.91 -2.16 -13.57
CA LEU A 169 15.93 -1.67 -14.95
C LEU A 169 17.07 -0.66 -15.18
N ALA A 170 17.31 0.24 -14.24
CA ALA A 170 18.45 1.16 -14.28
C ALA A 170 19.79 0.42 -14.28
N ALA A 171 19.97 -0.58 -13.41
CA ALA A 171 21.21 -1.35 -13.37
C ALA A 171 21.50 -2.06 -14.70
N ARG A 172 20.48 -2.60 -15.38
CA ARG A 172 20.62 -3.19 -16.73
C ARG A 172 20.99 -2.15 -17.78
N VAL A 173 20.33 -0.99 -17.77
CA VAL A 173 20.61 0.10 -18.72
C VAL A 173 22.03 0.66 -18.55
N LEU A 174 22.56 0.66 -17.32
CA LEU A 174 23.95 1.04 -17.01
C LEU A 174 24.99 -0.02 -17.44
N GLY A 175 24.58 -1.09 -18.13
CA GLY A 175 25.49 -2.15 -18.60
C GLY A 175 26.02 -3.04 -17.47
N THR A 176 25.38 -3.03 -16.30
CA THR A 176 25.78 -3.90 -15.20
C THR A 176 25.55 -5.36 -15.59
N ARG A 177 26.56 -6.22 -15.40
CA ARG A 177 26.44 -7.65 -15.69
C ARG A 177 25.27 -8.27 -14.90
N ASP A 178 24.48 -9.10 -15.56
CA ASP A 178 23.32 -9.79 -14.97
C ASP A 178 23.63 -10.47 -13.63
N ARG A 179 24.80 -11.12 -13.51
CA ARG A 179 25.21 -11.79 -12.26
C ARG A 179 25.30 -10.80 -11.09
N ARG A 180 25.76 -9.57 -11.34
CA ARG A 180 25.88 -8.54 -10.30
C ARG A 180 24.52 -7.97 -9.92
N ILE A 181 23.63 -7.79 -10.90
CA ILE A 181 22.24 -7.35 -10.67
C ILE A 181 21.50 -8.40 -9.83
N LEU A 182 21.63 -9.67 -10.19
CA LEU A 182 21.02 -10.77 -9.46
C LEU A 182 21.47 -10.78 -7.99
N TRP A 183 22.78 -10.76 -7.75
CA TRP A 183 23.33 -10.85 -6.39
C TRP A 183 23.12 -9.59 -5.53
N ARG A 184 23.16 -8.40 -6.14
CA ARG A 184 23.08 -7.14 -5.39
C ARG A 184 21.66 -6.61 -5.25
N GLU A 185 20.83 -6.79 -6.28
CA GLU A 185 19.51 -6.15 -6.38
C GLU A 185 18.35 -7.14 -6.20
N ILE A 186 18.48 -8.40 -6.64
CA ILE A 186 17.36 -9.36 -6.60
C ILE A 186 17.42 -10.25 -5.36
N VAL A 187 18.55 -10.94 -5.14
CA VAL A 187 18.71 -11.90 -4.04
C VAL A 187 18.35 -11.30 -2.67
N PRO A 188 18.84 -10.11 -2.28
CA PRO A 188 18.51 -9.54 -0.96
C PRO A 188 17.02 -9.24 -0.77
N ASN A 189 16.33 -8.84 -1.85
CA ASN A 189 14.92 -8.49 -1.82
C ASN A 189 14.01 -9.73 -1.83
N VAL A 190 14.45 -10.79 -2.50
CA VAL A 190 13.77 -12.09 -2.53
C VAL A 190 14.01 -12.90 -1.25
N ALA A 191 15.10 -12.64 -0.52
CA ALA A 191 15.43 -13.33 0.72
C ALA A 191 14.34 -13.18 1.80
N VAL A 192 13.63 -12.05 1.85
CA VAL A 192 12.60 -11.80 2.86
C VAL A 192 11.33 -12.66 2.65
N PRO A 193 10.69 -12.68 1.46
CA PRO A 193 9.59 -13.61 1.20
C PRO A 193 10.04 -15.08 1.24
N ALA A 194 11.30 -15.38 0.85
CA ALA A 194 11.87 -16.71 1.02
C ALA A 194 11.94 -17.12 2.49
N ALA A 195 12.39 -16.24 3.38
CA ALA A 195 12.46 -16.50 4.82
C ALA A 195 11.07 -16.74 5.41
N SER A 196 10.06 -15.95 5.04
CA SER A 196 8.66 -16.17 5.45
C SER A 196 8.15 -17.54 5.03
N TYR A 197 8.37 -17.93 3.78
CA TYR A 197 7.95 -19.23 3.29
C TYR A 197 8.75 -20.39 3.88
N ALA A 198 9.99 -20.19 4.32
CA ALA A 198 10.76 -21.22 5.00
C ALA A 198 10.06 -21.72 6.28
N PHE A 199 9.42 -20.83 7.04
CA PHE A 199 8.63 -21.22 8.21
C PHE A 199 7.40 -22.04 7.81
N ILE A 200 6.67 -21.63 6.78
CA ILE A 200 5.51 -22.38 6.28
C ILE A 200 5.95 -23.75 5.72
N GLY A 201 7.04 -23.79 4.96
CA GLY A 201 7.63 -25.01 4.44
C GLY A 201 8.06 -25.97 5.54
N MET A 202 8.61 -25.44 6.64
CA MET A 202 8.95 -26.23 7.82
C MET A 202 7.71 -26.95 8.41
N ALA A 203 6.59 -26.23 8.54
CA ALA A 203 5.33 -26.82 8.99
C ALA A 203 4.86 -27.94 8.06
N VAL A 204 4.91 -27.72 6.73
CA VAL A 204 4.51 -28.73 5.74
C VAL A 204 5.40 -29.97 5.80
N VAL A 205 6.72 -29.79 5.88
CA VAL A 205 7.66 -30.93 5.93
C VAL A 205 7.51 -31.72 7.23
N VAL A 206 7.34 -31.07 8.37
CA VAL A 206 7.13 -31.76 9.66
C VAL A 206 5.87 -32.63 9.61
N VAL A 207 4.78 -32.12 9.02
CA VAL A 207 3.55 -32.91 8.84
C VAL A 207 3.76 -34.07 7.85
N ALA A 208 4.47 -33.83 6.75
CA ALA A 208 4.75 -34.87 5.75
C ALA A 208 5.66 -35.98 6.30
N GLU A 209 6.72 -35.64 7.02
CA GLU A 209 7.59 -36.58 7.73
C GLU A 209 6.79 -37.36 8.78
N GLY A 210 5.99 -36.67 9.59
CA GLY A 210 5.13 -37.30 10.59
C GLY A 210 4.12 -38.28 9.97
N SER A 211 3.59 -37.95 8.79
CA SER A 211 2.69 -38.84 8.04
C SER A 211 3.40 -40.08 7.51
N LEU A 212 4.62 -39.94 6.97
CA LEU A 212 5.43 -41.08 6.53
C LEU A 212 5.84 -41.97 7.70
N ALA A 213 6.22 -41.37 8.83
CA ALA A 213 6.58 -42.10 10.04
C ALA A 213 5.37 -42.82 10.65
N PHE A 214 4.18 -42.20 10.60
CA PHE A 214 2.93 -42.83 10.99
C PHE A 214 2.60 -44.08 10.16
N LEU A 215 2.95 -44.06 8.87
CA LEU A 215 2.78 -45.19 7.96
C LEU A 215 3.91 -46.23 8.06
N GLY A 216 4.90 -46.05 8.95
CA GLY A 216 6.04 -46.96 9.10
C GLY A 216 7.08 -46.84 7.97
N LEU A 217 7.03 -45.75 7.20
CA LEU A 217 7.87 -45.47 6.05
C LEU A 217 8.81 -44.28 6.29
N SER A 218 9.16 -44.04 7.55
CA SER A 218 10.23 -43.08 7.95
C SER A 218 11.34 -43.84 8.68
N VAL A 219 12.19 -43.11 9.41
CA VAL A 219 13.27 -43.67 10.22
C VAL A 219 12.70 -44.74 11.16
N GLN A 220 13.27 -45.95 11.10
CA GLN A 220 12.82 -47.09 11.90
C GLN A 220 13.29 -46.97 13.36
N ALA A 221 12.57 -47.65 14.26
CA ALA A 221 12.98 -47.81 15.66
C ALA A 221 14.40 -48.43 15.73
N PRO A 222 15.25 -48.04 16.70
CA PRO A 222 14.93 -47.40 17.98
C PRO A 222 14.92 -45.86 17.98
N THR A 223 15.31 -45.19 16.90
CA THR A 223 15.39 -43.73 16.87
C THR A 223 14.00 -43.09 16.85
N PRO A 224 13.66 -42.21 17.81
CA PRO A 224 12.33 -41.61 17.87
C PRO A 224 12.15 -40.52 16.81
N THR A 225 10.95 -40.44 16.25
CA THR A 225 10.40 -39.28 15.50
C THR A 225 9.01 -38.99 16.04
N TRP A 226 8.48 -37.78 15.87
CA TRP A 226 7.13 -37.48 16.39
C TRP A 226 6.06 -38.37 15.77
N GLY A 227 6.07 -38.56 14.45
CA GLY A 227 5.13 -39.48 13.80
C GLY A 227 5.35 -40.95 14.16
N GLY A 228 6.60 -41.36 14.40
CA GLY A 228 6.94 -42.71 14.85
C GLY A 228 6.41 -43.00 16.24
N LEU A 229 6.55 -42.05 17.17
CA LEU A 229 6.00 -42.16 18.53
C LEU A 229 4.47 -42.26 18.53
N ILE A 230 3.80 -41.49 17.66
CA ILE A 230 2.35 -41.56 17.47
C ILE A 230 1.94 -42.93 16.94
N ASN A 231 2.69 -43.49 15.98
CA ASN A 231 2.44 -44.83 15.44
C ASN A 231 2.61 -45.92 16.49
N GLU A 232 3.70 -45.90 17.25
CA GLU A 232 3.97 -46.87 18.31
C GLU A 232 2.88 -46.84 19.40
N GLY A 233 2.47 -45.64 19.81
CA GLY A 233 1.46 -45.43 20.84
C GLY A 233 0.03 -45.76 20.40
N ARG A 234 -0.26 -45.91 19.10
CA ARG A 234 -1.64 -46.09 18.59
C ARG A 234 -2.38 -47.26 19.22
N THR A 235 -1.65 -48.33 19.55
CA THR A 235 -2.20 -49.55 20.18
C THR A 235 -2.43 -49.39 21.68
N LEU A 236 -1.87 -48.34 22.27
CA LEU A 236 -1.95 -48.05 23.70
C LEU A 236 -2.97 -46.96 24.03
N LEU A 237 -3.69 -46.42 23.03
CA LEU A 237 -4.55 -45.24 23.19
C LEU A 237 -5.58 -45.40 24.32
N ASP A 238 -6.16 -46.59 24.48
CA ASP A 238 -7.15 -46.87 25.52
C ASP A 238 -6.53 -47.03 26.92
N SER A 239 -5.29 -47.51 27.00
CA SER A 239 -4.63 -47.86 28.27
C SER A 239 -3.64 -46.81 28.78
N ALA A 240 -3.09 -46.00 27.87
CA ALA A 240 -2.02 -45.03 28.12
C ALA A 240 -2.09 -43.91 27.06
N PRO A 241 -3.14 -43.07 27.07
CA PRO A 241 -3.37 -42.07 26.02
C PRO A 241 -2.26 -41.02 25.95
N HIS A 242 -1.54 -40.77 27.05
CA HIS A 242 -0.42 -39.82 27.11
C HIS A 242 0.69 -40.14 26.12
N VAL A 243 0.90 -41.44 25.79
CA VAL A 243 1.93 -41.89 24.85
C VAL A 243 1.69 -41.34 23.43
N VAL A 244 0.43 -41.14 23.04
CA VAL A 244 0.04 -40.56 21.73
C VAL A 244 -0.21 -39.06 21.82
N LEU A 245 -0.90 -38.61 22.88
CA LEU A 245 -1.31 -37.21 23.01
C LEU A 245 -0.13 -36.27 23.21
N ALA A 246 0.88 -36.66 23.98
CA ALA A 246 2.06 -35.82 24.24
C ALA A 246 2.85 -35.48 22.96
N PRO A 247 3.33 -36.44 22.15
CA PRO A 247 4.01 -36.13 20.88
C PRO A 247 3.10 -35.40 19.89
N SER A 248 1.80 -35.74 19.84
CA SER A 248 0.82 -35.08 18.96
C SER A 248 0.64 -33.60 19.29
N LEU A 249 0.52 -33.25 20.57
CA LEU A 249 0.36 -31.88 21.03
C LEU A 249 1.62 -31.05 20.73
N VAL A 250 2.80 -31.60 20.99
CA VAL A 250 4.08 -30.93 20.70
C VAL A 250 4.25 -30.69 19.20
N MET A 251 3.92 -31.69 18.37
CA MET A 251 3.94 -31.56 16.92
C MET A 251 2.95 -30.49 16.45
N PHE A 252 1.70 -30.51 16.94
CA PHE A 252 0.66 -29.55 16.60
C PHE A 252 1.06 -28.11 16.94
N LEU A 253 1.49 -27.86 18.19
CA LEU A 253 1.90 -26.52 18.62
C LEU A 253 3.10 -26.00 17.83
N THR A 254 4.02 -26.90 17.47
CA THR A 254 5.19 -26.54 16.65
C THR A 254 4.80 -26.17 15.22
N VAL A 255 3.96 -26.99 14.57
CA VAL A 255 3.41 -26.71 13.23
C VAL A 255 2.60 -25.41 13.22
N LEU A 256 1.75 -25.18 14.23
CA LEU A 256 0.98 -23.95 14.37
C LEU A 256 1.91 -22.74 14.54
N SER A 257 2.95 -22.87 15.37
CA SER A 257 3.91 -21.79 15.61
C SER A 257 4.69 -21.42 14.34
N PHE A 258 5.11 -22.41 13.56
CA PHE A 258 5.76 -22.19 12.25
C PHE A 258 4.84 -21.41 11.29
N ASN A 259 3.57 -21.81 11.16
CA ASN A 259 2.60 -21.09 10.32
C ASN A 259 2.38 -19.65 10.79
N LEU A 260 2.14 -19.44 12.09
CA LEU A 260 1.90 -18.10 12.65
C LEU A 260 3.09 -17.15 12.45
N VAL A 261 4.33 -17.64 12.64
CA VAL A 261 5.55 -16.85 12.39
C VAL A 261 5.69 -16.55 10.89
N GLY A 262 5.46 -17.54 10.03
CA GLY A 262 5.52 -17.39 8.57
C GLY A 262 4.55 -16.34 8.04
N ASP A 263 3.27 -16.43 8.41
CA ASP A 263 2.21 -15.51 7.97
C ASP A 263 2.44 -14.07 8.45
N ARG A 264 2.90 -13.91 9.70
CA ARG A 264 3.23 -12.58 10.22
C ARG A 264 4.45 -11.98 9.54
N LEU A 265 5.47 -12.79 9.24
CA LEU A 265 6.62 -12.32 8.47
C LEU A 265 6.21 -11.93 7.03
N ARG A 266 5.25 -12.64 6.43
CA ARG A 266 4.66 -12.30 5.13
C ARG A 266 3.96 -10.95 5.14
N SER A 267 3.22 -10.63 6.21
CA SER A 267 2.53 -9.34 6.32
C SER A 267 3.49 -8.13 6.37
N LEU A 268 4.76 -8.33 6.72
CA LEU A 268 5.79 -7.30 6.63
C LEU A 268 6.32 -7.11 5.20
N THR A 269 6.07 -8.07 4.32
CA THR A 269 6.51 -8.09 2.92
C THR A 269 5.42 -7.73 1.91
N ASP A 270 4.14 -7.68 2.34
CA ASP A 270 3.05 -7.16 1.51
C ASP A 270 3.27 -5.67 1.27
N VAL A 271 3.95 -5.37 0.17
CA VAL A 271 4.05 -4.03 -0.36
C VAL A 271 2.65 -3.67 -0.82
N ARG A 272 1.98 -2.77 -0.08
CA ARG A 272 0.74 -2.11 -0.50
C ARG A 272 0.87 -1.74 -1.98
N GLU A 273 0.05 -2.37 -2.82
CA GLU A 273 -0.13 -1.96 -4.20
C GLU A 273 -0.58 -0.50 -4.21
N SER A 274 0.35 0.39 -4.52
CA SER A 274 0.08 1.79 -4.84
C SER A 274 -0.41 1.89 -6.29
N GLY A 275 -1.31 0.99 -6.71
CA GLY A 275 -1.97 1.03 -8.00
C GLY A 275 -3.23 1.87 -7.89
N LEU A 276 -3.21 3.08 -8.45
CA LEU A 276 -4.44 3.84 -8.72
C LEU A 276 -5.13 3.17 -9.90
N GLU A 277 -6.02 2.22 -9.65
CA GLU A 277 -6.83 1.60 -10.70
C GLU A 277 -8.18 2.32 -10.85
N PRO A 278 -8.68 2.54 -12.07
CA PRO A 278 -10.03 3.05 -12.27
C PRO A 278 -11.04 2.02 -11.75
N VAL A 279 -11.74 2.35 -10.66
CA VAL A 279 -12.74 1.47 -10.05
C VAL A 279 -13.94 1.34 -10.99
N ARG A 280 -14.31 0.09 -11.30
CA ARG A 280 -15.52 -0.23 -12.08
C ARG A 280 -16.76 0.00 -11.21
N GLN A 281 -17.65 0.88 -11.62
CA GLN A 281 -18.91 1.18 -10.91
C GLN A 281 -20.09 0.39 -11.50
N ALA A 282 -21.10 0.13 -10.67
CA ALA A 282 -22.43 -0.21 -11.13
C ALA A 282 -23.05 1.06 -11.75
N ALA A 283 -23.60 0.95 -12.96
CA ALA A 283 -24.20 2.08 -13.66
C ALA A 283 -25.33 2.69 -12.80
N ALA A 284 -25.19 3.97 -12.45
CA ALA A 284 -26.33 4.74 -11.96
C ALA A 284 -27.34 4.89 -13.12
N ALA A 285 -28.63 4.85 -12.79
CA ALA A 285 -29.70 5.09 -13.76
C ALA A 285 -29.51 6.46 -14.42
N PRO A 286 -29.80 6.61 -15.73
CA PRO A 286 -29.68 7.89 -16.41
C PRO A 286 -30.62 8.90 -15.73
N SER A 287 -30.03 9.95 -15.16
CA SER A 287 -30.77 11.10 -14.63
C SER A 287 -31.28 11.96 -15.79
N ALA A 288 -32.42 12.60 -15.55
CA ALA A 288 -33.18 13.44 -16.48
C ALA A 288 -32.31 14.48 -17.20
N GLU A 289 -32.76 14.90 -18.40
CA GLU A 289 -32.12 15.89 -19.27
C GLU A 289 -31.49 17.05 -18.48
N HIS A 290 -30.16 17.06 -18.44
CA HIS A 290 -29.38 18.08 -17.74
C HIS A 290 -29.30 19.33 -18.62
N GLU A 291 -29.77 20.46 -18.12
CA GLU A 291 -29.74 21.73 -18.85
C GLU A 291 -28.28 22.24 -18.94
N VAL A 292 -27.64 21.94 -20.08
CA VAL A 292 -26.26 22.34 -20.35
C VAL A 292 -26.19 23.87 -20.44
N ARG A 293 -25.70 24.52 -19.38
CA ARG A 293 -25.37 25.95 -19.44
C ARG A 293 -24.23 26.15 -20.45
N ALA A 294 -24.48 26.94 -21.49
CA ALA A 294 -23.59 27.11 -22.65
C ALA A 294 -22.12 27.48 -22.33
N ASP A 295 -21.84 28.06 -21.15
CA ASP A 295 -20.50 28.47 -20.72
C ASP A 295 -19.81 27.51 -19.71
N CYS A 296 -20.45 26.38 -19.36
CA CYS A 296 -19.92 25.45 -18.36
C CYS A 296 -19.01 24.41 -19.01
N LEU A 297 -17.73 24.39 -18.61
CA LEU A 297 -16.76 23.42 -19.10
C LEU A 297 -16.78 22.14 -18.27
N LEU A 298 -16.71 22.25 -16.94
CA LEU A 298 -16.75 21.13 -16.01
C LEU A 298 -17.73 21.42 -14.88
N GLN A 299 -18.56 20.46 -14.52
CA GLN A 299 -19.52 20.56 -13.44
C GLN A 299 -19.42 19.32 -12.54
N ALA A 300 -19.37 19.53 -11.23
CA ALA A 300 -19.51 18.47 -10.23
C ALA A 300 -20.79 18.74 -9.43
N GLU A 301 -21.61 17.70 -9.23
CA GLU A 301 -22.89 17.81 -8.55
C GLU A 301 -23.04 16.75 -7.47
N ASP A 302 -23.31 17.21 -6.24
CA ASP A 302 -23.42 16.39 -5.03
C ASP A 302 -22.33 15.31 -4.94
N LEU A 303 -21.11 15.65 -5.35
CA LEU A 303 -20.03 14.66 -5.45
C LEU A 303 -19.64 14.21 -4.04
N ARG A 304 -19.70 12.90 -3.83
CA ARG A 304 -19.38 12.25 -2.55
C ARG A 304 -18.40 11.13 -2.80
N THR A 305 -17.35 11.07 -1.99
CA THR A 305 -16.35 10.01 -2.02
C THR A 305 -16.05 9.60 -0.58
N HIS A 306 -16.50 8.40 -0.23
CA HIS A 306 -16.37 7.85 1.11
C HIS A 306 -15.48 6.61 1.08
N PHE A 307 -14.74 6.36 2.15
CA PHE A 307 -13.91 5.16 2.28
C PHE A 307 -14.46 4.27 3.37
N VAL A 308 -14.70 3.00 3.04
CA VAL A 308 -15.09 2.00 4.04
C VAL A 308 -13.82 1.46 4.69
N THR A 309 -13.69 1.72 5.99
CA THR A 309 -12.54 1.23 6.78
C THR A 309 -13.03 0.39 7.97
N PRO A 310 -12.19 -0.47 8.56
CA PRO A 310 -12.56 -1.20 9.77
C PRO A 310 -12.95 -0.32 10.97
N ARG A 311 -12.55 0.96 10.95
CA ARG A 311 -12.88 1.94 11.99
C ARG A 311 -14.20 2.68 11.74
N GLY A 312 -14.80 2.53 10.56
CA GLY A 312 -15.97 3.27 10.12
C GLY A 312 -15.78 3.90 8.74
N VAL A 313 -16.77 4.72 8.34
CA VAL A 313 -16.81 5.37 7.03
C VAL A 313 -16.13 6.74 7.10
N VAL A 314 -15.06 6.92 6.33
CA VAL A 314 -14.38 8.22 6.19
C VAL A 314 -15.03 9.00 5.07
N LYS A 315 -15.66 10.15 5.38
CA LYS A 315 -16.29 11.03 4.38
C LYS A 315 -15.28 12.05 3.83
N ALA A 316 -14.45 11.63 2.88
CA ALA A 316 -13.36 12.47 2.36
C ALA A 316 -13.86 13.61 1.46
N VAL A 317 -14.93 13.38 0.70
CA VAL A 317 -15.68 14.38 -0.05
C VAL A 317 -17.16 14.12 0.22
N ASP A 318 -17.91 15.12 0.67
CA ASP A 318 -19.29 14.92 1.16
C ASP A 318 -20.24 15.99 0.63
N GLY A 319 -20.70 15.82 -0.61
CA GLY A 319 -21.72 16.65 -1.25
C GLY A 319 -21.16 17.92 -1.87
N VAL A 320 -20.00 17.81 -2.53
CA VAL A 320 -19.35 18.96 -3.16
C VAL A 320 -19.96 19.23 -4.53
N SER A 321 -20.43 20.46 -4.73
CA SER A 321 -20.99 20.92 -6.01
C SER A 321 -20.34 22.22 -6.48
N PHE A 322 -19.88 22.25 -7.72
CA PHE A 322 -19.31 23.45 -8.34
C PHE A 322 -19.35 23.39 -9.87
N THR A 323 -19.19 24.55 -10.50
CA THR A 323 -19.06 24.72 -11.94
C THR A 323 -17.75 25.42 -12.25
N LEU A 324 -17.07 25.00 -13.31
CA LEU A 324 -15.86 25.61 -13.84
C LEU A 324 -16.15 26.06 -15.28
N ARG A 325 -15.86 27.33 -15.56
CA ARG A 325 -16.02 27.93 -16.89
C ARG A 325 -14.71 27.88 -17.65
N ARG A 326 -14.79 27.90 -18.99
CA ARG A 326 -13.61 27.99 -19.86
C ARG A 326 -12.83 29.28 -19.58
N GLY A 327 -11.50 29.20 -19.67
CA GLY A 327 -10.59 30.32 -19.41
C GLY A 327 -10.51 30.80 -17.96
N ARG A 328 -11.24 30.19 -17.02
CA ARG A 328 -11.25 30.58 -15.60
C ARG A 328 -10.36 29.68 -14.74
N THR A 329 -9.82 30.27 -13.69
CA THR A 329 -9.09 29.57 -12.64
C THR A 329 -9.98 29.43 -11.40
N LEU A 330 -10.30 28.20 -11.03
CA LEU A 330 -10.93 27.87 -9.76
C LEU A 330 -9.88 27.39 -8.78
N ALA A 331 -9.79 28.03 -7.63
CA ALA A 331 -8.94 27.54 -6.56
C ALA A 331 -9.70 26.73 -5.52
N ILE A 332 -9.06 25.68 -5.01
CA ILE A 332 -9.59 24.87 -3.92
C ILE A 332 -8.58 24.94 -2.77
N VAL A 333 -9.01 25.52 -1.64
CA VAL A 333 -8.15 25.81 -0.50
C VAL A 333 -8.66 25.17 0.79
N GLY A 334 -7.77 24.99 1.75
CA GLY A 334 -8.07 24.42 3.07
C GLY A 334 -6.87 23.70 3.68
N GLU A 335 -6.96 23.35 4.95
CA GLU A 335 -5.94 22.61 5.70
C GLU A 335 -5.68 21.22 5.07
N SER A 336 -4.52 20.64 5.38
CA SER A 336 -4.24 19.25 5.02
C SER A 336 -5.33 18.32 5.56
N GLY A 337 -5.76 17.35 4.74
CA GLY A 337 -6.84 16.43 5.10
C GLY A 337 -8.27 16.95 4.89
N SER A 338 -8.48 18.16 4.36
CA SER A 338 -9.83 18.70 4.13
C SER A 338 -10.59 18.10 2.94
N GLY A 339 -9.95 17.25 2.13
CA GLY A 339 -10.58 16.54 0.99
C GLY A 339 -10.19 17.05 -0.40
N LYS A 340 -9.35 18.09 -0.52
CA LYS A 340 -9.00 18.75 -1.81
C LYS A 340 -8.44 17.80 -2.89
N SER A 341 -7.39 17.05 -2.57
CA SER A 341 -6.79 16.08 -3.51
C SER A 341 -7.73 14.92 -3.81
N MET A 342 -8.57 14.52 -2.84
CA MET A 342 -9.58 13.49 -3.07
C MET A 342 -10.69 13.98 -3.99
N LEU A 343 -11.06 15.27 -3.94
CA LEU A 343 -12.02 15.87 -4.86
C LEU A 343 -11.53 15.77 -6.30
N ILE A 344 -10.27 16.15 -6.59
CA ILE A 344 -9.67 15.96 -7.92
C ILE A 344 -9.73 14.50 -8.35
N ARG A 345 -9.26 13.58 -7.50
CA ARG A 345 -9.24 12.15 -7.83
C ARG A 345 -10.64 11.59 -8.06
N SER A 346 -11.64 12.11 -7.36
CA SER A 346 -13.05 11.75 -7.54
C SER A 346 -13.58 12.19 -8.89
N ILE A 347 -13.20 13.39 -9.35
CA ILE A 347 -13.56 13.91 -10.68
C ILE A 347 -12.89 13.07 -11.78
N LEU A 348 -11.61 12.74 -11.61
CA LEU A 348 -10.82 11.98 -12.59
C LEU A 348 -11.12 10.47 -12.59
N GLY A 349 -11.90 9.96 -11.64
CA GLY A 349 -12.12 8.52 -11.45
C GLY A 349 -10.87 7.74 -11.00
N LEU A 350 -9.89 8.42 -10.41
CA LEU A 350 -8.62 7.85 -9.94
C LEU A 350 -8.66 7.54 -8.44
N LEU A 351 -9.61 6.70 -8.04
CA LEU A 351 -9.89 6.39 -6.65
C LEU A 351 -9.36 5.00 -6.24
N PRO A 352 -8.97 4.79 -4.97
CA PRO A 352 -8.67 3.46 -4.45
C PRO A 352 -9.88 2.52 -4.49
N GLY A 353 -9.66 1.21 -4.64
CA GLY A 353 -10.73 0.20 -4.71
C GLY A 353 -11.67 0.11 -3.50
N SER A 354 -11.26 0.62 -2.33
CA SER A 354 -12.08 0.66 -1.11
C SER A 354 -13.00 1.89 -1.00
N SER A 355 -13.06 2.72 -2.05
CA SER A 355 -13.88 3.92 -2.07
C SER A 355 -15.26 3.68 -2.67
N VAL A 356 -16.24 4.40 -2.14
CA VAL A 356 -17.59 4.51 -2.69
C VAL A 356 -17.76 5.95 -3.16
N ARG A 357 -17.98 6.13 -4.46
CA ARG A 357 -18.21 7.43 -5.08
C ARG A 357 -19.66 7.53 -5.58
N SER A 358 -20.30 8.67 -5.34
CA SER A 358 -21.64 9.03 -5.82
C SER A 358 -21.71 10.52 -6.20
N GLY A 359 -22.82 10.96 -6.79
CA GLY A 359 -22.95 12.29 -7.43
C GLY A 359 -22.51 12.26 -8.88
N HIS A 360 -22.60 13.41 -9.56
CA HIS A 360 -22.39 13.56 -11.01
C HIS A 360 -21.18 14.43 -11.36
N VAL A 361 -20.54 14.15 -12.50
CA VAL A 361 -19.42 14.92 -13.04
C VAL A 361 -19.63 15.06 -14.53
N TYR A 362 -19.92 16.27 -14.98
CA TYR A 362 -20.14 16.57 -16.39
C TYR A 362 -18.95 17.32 -16.98
N LEU A 363 -18.58 16.97 -18.21
CA LEU A 363 -17.57 17.69 -19.00
C LEU A 363 -18.18 18.03 -20.36
N LEU A 364 -18.29 19.31 -20.68
CA LEU A 364 -18.98 19.80 -21.88
C LEU A 364 -20.40 19.22 -22.03
N GLY A 365 -21.09 19.05 -20.89
CA GLY A 365 -22.43 18.46 -20.81
C GLY A 365 -22.48 16.92 -20.80
N ASP A 366 -21.38 16.22 -21.07
CA ASP A 366 -21.35 14.74 -21.05
C ASP A 366 -21.03 14.22 -19.64
N ASP A 367 -21.84 13.27 -19.14
CA ASP A 367 -21.68 12.69 -17.81
C ASP A 367 -20.56 11.65 -17.78
N LEU A 368 -19.47 11.98 -17.09
CA LEU A 368 -18.29 11.14 -16.92
C LEU A 368 -18.46 10.06 -15.85
N THR A 369 -19.49 10.09 -15.02
CA THR A 369 -19.63 9.14 -13.90
C THR A 369 -19.80 7.70 -14.36
N GLY A 370 -20.65 7.48 -15.36
CA GLY A 370 -20.93 6.15 -15.92
C GLY A 370 -19.87 5.62 -16.89
N TYR A 371 -18.77 6.36 -17.10
CA TYR A 371 -17.75 5.96 -18.05
C TYR A 371 -17.04 4.68 -17.62
N SER A 372 -16.92 3.73 -18.55
CA SER A 372 -16.04 2.57 -18.35
C SER A 372 -14.58 3.03 -18.26
N PRO A 373 -13.68 2.25 -17.61
CA PRO A 373 -12.26 2.58 -17.58
C PRO A 373 -11.64 2.82 -18.97
N ALA A 374 -12.14 2.12 -20.00
CA ALA A 374 -11.70 2.31 -21.38
C ALA A 374 -12.14 3.67 -21.95
N ARG A 375 -13.40 4.07 -21.70
CA ARG A 375 -13.93 5.38 -22.13
C ARG A 375 -13.31 6.53 -21.33
N MET A 376 -13.04 6.33 -20.03
CA MET A 376 -12.36 7.33 -19.22
C MET A 376 -10.96 7.64 -19.76
N ARG A 377 -10.22 6.63 -20.25
CA ARG A 377 -8.90 6.82 -20.89
C ARG A 377 -8.92 7.70 -22.15
N SER A 378 -10.05 7.83 -22.86
CA SER A 378 -10.11 8.75 -24.01
C SER A 378 -10.27 10.21 -23.59
N VAL A 379 -10.70 10.46 -22.36
CA VAL A 379 -10.88 11.80 -21.78
C VAL A 379 -9.65 12.23 -20.99
N LEU A 380 -9.07 11.33 -20.19
CA LEU A 380 -7.85 11.58 -19.43
C LEU A 380 -6.67 11.87 -20.38
N GLY A 381 -5.87 12.88 -20.03
CA GLY A 381 -4.79 13.41 -20.85
C GLY A 381 -5.28 14.32 -21.98
N ARG A 382 -6.26 13.89 -22.78
CA ARG A 382 -6.76 14.63 -23.95
C ARG A 382 -7.64 15.83 -23.62
N ARG A 383 -8.52 15.69 -22.64
CA ARG A 383 -9.47 16.73 -22.21
C ARG A 383 -9.20 17.16 -20.77
N LEU A 384 -8.77 16.22 -19.93
CA LEU A 384 -8.44 16.45 -18.53
C LEU A 384 -6.96 16.15 -18.29
N GLY A 385 -6.17 17.20 -18.08
CA GLY A 385 -4.76 17.11 -17.70
C GLY A 385 -4.61 17.24 -16.18
N THR A 386 -3.60 16.59 -15.60
CA THR A 386 -3.36 16.67 -14.16
C THR A 386 -1.87 16.75 -13.84
N VAL A 387 -1.53 17.63 -12.90
CA VAL A 387 -0.24 17.72 -12.23
C VAL A 387 -0.50 17.28 -10.79
N PHE A 388 -0.05 16.08 -10.44
CA PHE A 388 -0.24 15.51 -9.12
C PHE A 388 0.71 16.12 -8.08
N GLN A 389 0.35 15.95 -6.81
CA GLN A 389 1.17 16.31 -5.67
C GLN A 389 2.53 15.59 -5.71
N ASP A 390 3.60 16.34 -5.46
CA ASP A 390 5.01 15.93 -5.47
C ASP A 390 5.57 15.45 -6.84
N PRO A 391 6.17 16.36 -7.65
CA PRO A 391 6.77 16.01 -8.94
C PRO A 391 7.93 15.01 -8.83
N MET A 392 8.55 14.87 -7.64
CA MET A 392 9.67 13.95 -7.44
C MET A 392 9.25 12.49 -7.57
N THR A 393 7.96 12.21 -7.32
CA THR A 393 7.39 10.86 -7.48
C THR A 393 6.62 10.69 -8.79
N ALA A 394 6.29 11.79 -9.48
CA ALA A 394 5.53 11.75 -10.72
C ALA A 394 6.36 11.30 -11.95
N LEU A 395 7.66 11.58 -11.96
CA LEU A 395 8.56 11.18 -13.03
C LEU A 395 9.26 9.86 -12.70
N ASN A 396 9.21 8.90 -13.63
CA ASN A 396 9.98 7.67 -13.54
C ASN A 396 11.49 7.99 -13.61
N PRO A 397 12.27 7.79 -12.53
CA PRO A 397 13.68 8.21 -12.43
C PRO A 397 14.62 7.48 -13.40
N VAL A 398 14.17 6.37 -14.00
CA VAL A 398 14.97 5.50 -14.87
C VAL A 398 14.55 5.57 -16.33
N ARG A 399 13.61 6.46 -16.66
CA ARG A 399 13.24 6.82 -18.02
C ARG A 399 13.74 8.22 -18.33
N THR A 400 14.19 8.43 -19.55
CA THR A 400 14.53 9.79 -20.01
C THR A 400 13.29 10.66 -20.06
N ILE A 401 13.48 11.97 -19.87
CA ILE A 401 12.39 12.97 -19.99
C ILE A 401 11.68 12.83 -21.33
N GLY A 402 12.44 12.64 -22.41
CA GLY A 402 11.85 12.46 -23.73
C GLY A 402 10.98 11.22 -23.85
N THR A 403 11.31 10.12 -23.17
CA THR A 403 10.45 8.93 -23.18
C THR A 403 9.10 9.23 -22.53
N GLN A 404 9.12 9.91 -21.38
CA GLN A 404 7.93 10.19 -20.58
C GLN A 404 7.04 11.26 -21.22
N VAL A 405 7.62 12.32 -21.80
CA VAL A 405 6.86 13.39 -22.49
C VAL A 405 6.30 12.91 -23.83
N THR A 406 6.99 12.00 -24.53
CA THR A 406 6.50 11.49 -25.83
C THR A 406 5.46 10.40 -25.71
N GLU A 407 5.38 9.69 -24.58
CA GLU A 407 4.44 8.59 -24.40
C GLU A 407 2.96 9.02 -24.54
N PRO A 408 2.47 10.06 -23.82
CA PRO A 408 1.10 10.53 -24.00
C PRO A 408 0.78 10.95 -25.43
N LEU A 409 1.71 11.66 -26.09
CA LEU A 409 1.56 12.09 -27.50
C LEU A 409 1.37 10.90 -28.45
N ARG A 410 2.10 9.81 -28.22
CA ARG A 410 2.01 8.60 -29.06
C ARG A 410 0.76 7.79 -28.75
N VAL A 411 0.42 7.65 -27.47
CA VAL A 411 -0.72 6.84 -27.01
C VAL A 411 -2.05 7.51 -27.34
N HIS A 412 -2.17 8.80 -27.07
CA HIS A 412 -3.46 9.51 -27.19
C HIS A 412 -3.63 10.24 -28.52
N LEU A 413 -2.55 10.68 -29.17
CA LEU A 413 -2.63 11.41 -30.46
C LEU A 413 -2.14 10.59 -31.66
N GLY A 414 -1.67 9.35 -31.45
CA GLY A 414 -1.21 8.48 -32.54
C GLY A 414 0.05 8.97 -33.27
N MET A 415 0.79 9.92 -32.69
CA MET A 415 1.98 10.50 -33.32
C MET A 415 3.07 9.43 -33.51
N ASN A 416 3.80 9.52 -34.62
CA ASN A 416 4.99 8.70 -34.81
C ASN A 416 6.17 9.21 -33.94
N ARG A 417 7.26 8.43 -33.83
CA ARG A 417 8.39 8.77 -32.95
C ARG A 417 9.04 10.12 -33.28
N ARG A 418 9.15 10.48 -34.57
CA ARG A 418 9.79 11.73 -35.01
C ARG A 418 8.90 12.92 -34.67
N GLN A 419 7.61 12.82 -34.98
CA GLN A 419 6.59 13.84 -34.65
C GLN A 419 6.52 14.06 -33.14
N ALA A 420 6.37 12.99 -32.36
CA ALA A 420 6.26 13.08 -30.91
C ALA A 420 7.50 13.72 -30.29
N ARG A 421 8.71 13.40 -30.78
CA ARG A 421 9.96 14.00 -30.27
C ARG A 421 10.06 15.49 -30.57
N ALA A 422 9.68 15.92 -31.77
CA ALA A 422 9.66 17.33 -32.14
C ALA A 422 8.64 18.10 -31.28
N GLU A 423 7.44 17.54 -31.11
CA GLU A 423 6.40 18.15 -30.28
C GLU A 423 6.80 18.19 -28.79
N ALA A 424 7.43 17.13 -28.27
CA ALA A 424 7.95 17.14 -26.91
C ALA A 424 9.01 18.23 -26.70
N ALA A 425 9.88 18.49 -27.67
CA ALA A 425 10.84 19.60 -27.59
C ALA A 425 10.13 20.96 -27.54
N ARG A 426 9.13 21.16 -28.41
CA ARG A 426 8.29 22.37 -28.42
C ARG A 426 7.56 22.58 -27.09
N LEU A 427 6.99 21.52 -26.52
CA LEU A 427 6.32 21.55 -25.23
C LEU A 427 7.29 21.93 -24.09
N LEU A 428 8.47 21.30 -24.04
CA LEU A 428 9.49 21.66 -23.06
C LEU A 428 9.94 23.12 -23.21
N ALA A 429 10.09 23.63 -24.44
CA ALA A 429 10.37 25.04 -24.68
C ALA A 429 9.28 25.95 -24.12
N SER A 430 8.00 25.61 -24.34
CA SER A 430 6.85 26.42 -23.88
C SER A 430 6.77 26.58 -22.35
N VAL A 431 7.28 25.60 -21.61
CA VAL A 431 7.37 25.65 -20.14
C VAL A 431 8.68 26.25 -19.63
N GLY A 432 9.53 26.78 -20.51
CA GLY A 432 10.77 27.47 -20.16
C GLY A 432 11.92 26.54 -19.78
N ILE A 433 11.95 25.31 -20.32
CA ILE A 433 13.11 24.41 -20.14
C ILE A 433 14.23 24.83 -21.10
N PRO A 434 15.45 25.11 -20.60
CA PRO A 434 16.60 25.39 -21.44
C PRO A 434 17.05 24.14 -22.20
N ASP A 435 17.55 24.34 -23.42
CA ASP A 435 17.97 23.29 -24.36
C ASP A 435 17.01 22.08 -24.41
N PRO A 436 15.75 22.26 -24.86
CA PRO A 436 14.73 21.21 -24.86
C PRO A 436 15.22 19.88 -25.44
N GLU A 437 15.92 19.91 -26.58
CA GLU A 437 16.45 18.75 -27.27
C GLU A 437 17.43 17.96 -26.40
N ARG A 438 18.28 18.68 -25.66
CA ARG A 438 19.24 18.09 -24.71
C ARG A 438 18.49 17.56 -23.49
N THR A 439 17.53 18.30 -22.97
CA THR A 439 16.73 17.89 -21.81
C THR A 439 15.91 16.63 -22.09
N LEU A 440 15.39 16.43 -23.31
CA LEU A 440 14.72 15.17 -23.70
C LEU A 440 15.63 13.93 -23.55
N ARG A 441 16.96 14.10 -23.55
CA ARG A 441 17.92 13.00 -23.35
C ARG A 441 18.34 12.82 -21.89
N ARG A 442 17.99 13.76 -21.01
CA ARG A 442 18.30 13.69 -19.58
C ARG A 442 17.32 12.78 -18.85
N TYR A 443 17.71 12.37 -17.65
CA TYR A 443 16.88 11.68 -16.67
C TYR A 443 16.39 12.66 -15.60
N PRO A 444 15.30 12.36 -14.87
CA PRO A 444 14.78 13.24 -13.83
C PRO A 444 15.83 13.65 -12.79
N HIS A 445 16.68 12.71 -12.34
CA HIS A 445 17.72 12.98 -11.34
C HIS A 445 18.79 13.99 -11.81
N GLN A 446 18.84 14.32 -13.10
CA GLN A 446 19.75 15.31 -13.68
C GLN A 446 19.13 16.71 -13.81
N LEU A 447 17.90 16.90 -13.31
CA LEU A 447 17.16 18.16 -13.34
C LEU A 447 16.96 18.72 -11.92
N SER A 448 16.91 20.05 -11.80
CA SER A 448 16.49 20.72 -10.56
C SER A 448 15.01 20.48 -10.26
N GLY A 449 14.57 20.70 -9.02
CA GLY A 449 13.16 20.55 -8.63
C GLY A 449 12.21 21.36 -9.52
N GLY A 450 12.52 22.64 -9.75
CA GLY A 450 11.75 23.50 -10.65
C GLY A 450 11.71 23.02 -12.11
N MET A 451 12.82 22.46 -12.63
CA MET A 451 12.83 21.86 -13.97
C MET A 451 11.96 20.61 -14.04
N ARG A 452 11.97 19.75 -13.00
CA ARG A 452 11.08 18.57 -12.94
C ARG A 452 9.61 18.97 -12.87
N GLN A 453 9.28 20.02 -12.12
CA GLN A 453 7.93 20.56 -12.08
C GLN A 453 7.48 21.03 -13.47
N ARG A 454 8.32 21.83 -14.16
CA ARG A 454 8.03 22.30 -15.53
C ARG A 454 7.85 21.14 -16.51
N VAL A 455 8.67 20.10 -16.41
CA VAL A 455 8.49 18.88 -17.22
C VAL A 455 7.13 18.22 -16.94
N THR A 456 6.74 18.09 -15.68
CA THR A 456 5.46 17.48 -15.29
C THR A 456 4.28 18.30 -15.83
N ILE A 457 4.37 19.63 -15.79
CA ILE A 457 3.40 20.54 -16.41
C ILE A 457 3.35 20.31 -17.93
N ALA A 458 4.50 20.22 -18.61
CA ALA A 458 4.55 19.95 -20.04
C ALA A 458 3.92 18.59 -20.41
N MET A 459 4.12 17.56 -19.57
CA MET A 459 3.48 16.25 -19.74
C MET A 459 1.96 16.34 -19.59
N ALA A 460 1.47 17.02 -18.55
CA ALA A 460 0.04 17.21 -18.31
C ALA A 460 -0.65 17.97 -19.46
N LEU A 461 0.08 18.88 -20.12
CA LEU A 461 -0.40 19.70 -21.23
C LEU A 461 -0.15 19.11 -22.62
N SER A 462 0.52 17.96 -22.69
CA SER A 462 1.04 17.41 -23.95
C SER A 462 -0.06 17.12 -24.97
N CYS A 463 -1.23 16.68 -24.51
CA CYS A 463 -2.36 16.34 -25.38
C CYS A 463 -3.39 17.47 -25.53
N GLY A 464 -3.07 18.69 -25.03
CA GLY A 464 -3.95 19.86 -25.15
C GLY A 464 -5.26 19.74 -24.36
N PRO A 465 -5.22 19.54 -23.03
CA PRO A 465 -6.43 19.40 -22.23
C PRO A 465 -7.25 20.69 -22.16
N ASP A 466 -8.58 20.56 -22.04
CA ASP A 466 -9.50 21.67 -21.77
C ASP A 466 -9.45 22.10 -20.30
N VAL A 467 -9.21 21.15 -19.38
CA VAL A 467 -9.10 21.40 -17.93
C VAL A 467 -7.77 20.88 -17.41
N LEU A 468 -7.01 21.72 -16.71
CA LEU A 468 -5.81 21.34 -15.99
C LEU A 468 -6.07 21.33 -14.48
N PHE A 469 -5.97 20.16 -13.86
CA PHE A 469 -5.92 20.03 -12.40
C PHE A 469 -4.48 20.17 -11.91
N ALA A 470 -4.22 21.13 -11.05
CA ALA A 470 -2.92 21.36 -10.46
C ALA A 470 -3.02 21.15 -8.94
N ASP A 471 -2.66 19.94 -8.49
CA ASP A 471 -2.74 19.53 -7.08
C ASP A 471 -1.45 19.90 -6.35
N GLU A 472 -1.44 21.04 -5.65
CA GLU A 472 -0.26 21.60 -4.98
C GLU A 472 0.99 21.73 -5.88
N PRO A 473 0.88 22.42 -7.04
CA PRO A 473 1.92 22.44 -8.07
C PRO A 473 3.19 23.21 -7.66
N THR A 474 3.19 23.84 -6.49
CA THR A 474 4.27 24.68 -5.98
C THR A 474 4.87 24.13 -4.68
N THR A 475 4.33 23.03 -4.13
CA THR A 475 4.87 22.41 -2.92
C THR A 475 6.31 21.95 -3.13
N ALA A 476 7.13 22.10 -2.09
CA ALA A 476 8.56 21.76 -2.08
C ALA A 476 9.45 22.54 -3.07
N LEU A 477 8.98 23.68 -3.59
CA LEU A 477 9.78 24.63 -4.38
C LEU A 477 10.07 25.90 -3.56
N ASP A 478 11.19 26.56 -3.85
CA ASP A 478 11.49 27.88 -3.27
C ASP A 478 10.52 28.96 -3.79
N VAL A 479 10.28 30.00 -3.00
CA VAL A 479 9.27 31.04 -3.26
C VAL A 479 9.42 31.68 -4.65
N THR A 480 10.66 31.87 -5.12
CA THR A 480 10.93 32.45 -6.44
C THR A 480 10.47 31.50 -7.55
N ILE A 481 10.79 30.22 -7.46
CA ILE A 481 10.33 29.21 -8.43
C ILE A 481 8.81 29.02 -8.36
N GLN A 482 8.19 29.11 -7.18
CA GLN A 482 6.73 29.03 -7.05
C GLN A 482 6.02 30.11 -7.89
N ASP A 483 6.43 31.38 -7.76
CA ASP A 483 5.86 32.49 -8.53
C ASP A 483 6.06 32.29 -10.05
N GLN A 484 7.24 31.80 -10.46
CA GLN A 484 7.49 31.50 -11.87
C GLN A 484 6.60 30.37 -12.41
N VAL A 485 6.31 29.34 -11.62
CA VAL A 485 5.43 28.22 -12.01
C VAL A 485 3.99 28.72 -12.16
N LEU A 486 3.51 29.55 -11.24
CA LEU A 486 2.15 30.07 -11.30
C LEU A 486 1.95 31.06 -12.45
N ARG A 487 2.93 31.93 -12.72
CA ARG A 487 2.96 32.77 -13.93
C ARG A 487 2.91 31.94 -15.20
N LEU A 488 3.66 30.84 -15.23
CA LEU A 488 3.65 29.91 -16.36
C LEU A 488 2.24 29.31 -16.55
N LEU A 489 1.60 28.81 -15.49
CA LEU A 489 0.25 28.25 -15.57
C LEU A 489 -0.78 29.29 -16.03
N HIS A 490 -0.70 30.51 -15.50
CA HIS A 490 -1.57 31.62 -15.89
C HIS A 490 -1.42 31.98 -17.37
N ARG A 491 -0.18 32.13 -17.84
CA ARG A 491 0.10 32.38 -19.26
C ARG A 491 -0.43 31.26 -20.16
N LEU A 492 -0.17 30.00 -19.79
CA LEU A 492 -0.62 28.85 -20.56
C LEU A 492 -2.14 28.72 -20.59
N ARG A 493 -2.83 29.14 -19.51
CA ARG A 493 -4.30 29.20 -19.46
C ARG A 493 -4.82 30.16 -20.53
N GLU A 494 -4.23 31.35 -20.63
CA GLU A 494 -4.61 32.36 -21.63
C GLU A 494 -4.28 31.94 -23.06
N GLU A 495 -3.06 31.44 -23.29
CA GLU A 495 -2.60 31.00 -24.61
C GLU A 495 -3.42 29.83 -25.19
N ARG A 496 -4.02 29.00 -24.31
CA ARG A 496 -4.70 27.76 -24.71
C ARG A 496 -6.21 27.75 -24.45
N ASP A 497 -6.77 28.85 -23.93
CA ASP A 497 -8.17 28.97 -23.52
C ASP A 497 -8.67 27.75 -22.70
N MET A 498 -7.82 27.29 -21.78
CA MET A 498 -8.10 26.17 -20.88
C MET A 498 -8.59 26.68 -19.51
N ALA A 499 -9.33 25.86 -18.78
CA ALA A 499 -9.63 26.13 -17.38
C ALA A 499 -8.61 25.48 -16.46
N VAL A 500 -8.36 26.09 -15.30
CA VAL A 500 -7.39 25.59 -14.32
C VAL A 500 -8.07 25.39 -12.98
N VAL A 501 -7.92 24.20 -12.39
CA VAL A 501 -8.26 23.94 -11.00
C VAL A 501 -6.97 23.93 -10.19
N LEU A 502 -6.76 24.95 -9.36
CA LEU A 502 -5.56 25.11 -8.56
C LEU A 502 -5.84 24.71 -7.10
N VAL A 503 -5.21 23.64 -6.63
CA VAL A 503 -5.28 23.24 -5.21
C VAL A 503 -4.06 23.76 -4.48
N SER A 504 -4.30 24.41 -3.34
CA SER A 504 -3.24 24.90 -2.48
C SER A 504 -3.69 24.89 -1.02
N HIS A 505 -2.73 24.81 -0.11
CA HIS A 505 -2.95 25.12 1.30
C HIS A 505 -2.54 26.56 1.65
N ASP A 506 -1.86 27.27 0.73
CA ASP A 506 -1.47 28.68 0.88
C ASP A 506 -2.47 29.59 0.17
N LEU A 507 -3.26 30.33 0.95
CA LEU A 507 -4.25 31.28 0.47
C LEU A 507 -3.60 32.52 -0.18
N SER A 508 -2.41 32.93 0.29
CA SER A 508 -1.70 34.11 -0.21
C SER A 508 -1.25 33.91 -1.64
N VAL A 509 -0.82 32.70 -1.96
CA VAL A 509 -0.43 32.28 -3.31
C VAL A 509 -1.66 32.27 -4.22
N VAL A 510 -2.77 31.71 -3.77
CA VAL A 510 -4.00 31.55 -4.57
C VAL A 510 -4.66 32.89 -4.89
N ALA A 511 -4.65 33.83 -3.94
CA ALA A 511 -5.38 35.11 -4.05
C ALA A 511 -5.03 35.94 -5.29
N ARG A 512 -3.82 35.78 -5.82
CA ARG A 512 -3.38 36.50 -7.02
C ARG A 512 -3.82 35.85 -8.34
N TRP A 513 -4.01 34.53 -8.36
CA TRP A 513 -4.09 33.75 -9.61
C TRP A 513 -5.48 33.17 -9.90
N ALA A 514 -6.36 33.14 -8.91
CA ALA A 514 -7.68 32.55 -9.01
C ALA A 514 -8.76 33.59 -9.32
N ASP A 515 -9.71 33.22 -10.18
CA ASP A 515 -10.94 33.99 -10.42
C ASP A 515 -11.98 33.69 -9.33
N GLU A 516 -12.13 32.40 -9.02
CA GLU A 516 -13.05 31.89 -8.00
C GLU A 516 -12.29 31.01 -7.00
N VAL A 517 -12.82 30.92 -5.78
CA VAL A 517 -12.25 30.08 -4.72
C VAL A 517 -13.34 29.24 -4.06
N ILE A 518 -12.99 28.01 -3.72
CA ILE A 518 -13.73 27.10 -2.86
C ILE A 518 -12.86 26.80 -1.64
N VAL A 519 -13.37 27.09 -0.46
CA VAL A 519 -12.76 26.74 0.82
C VAL A 519 -13.38 25.43 1.29
N MET A 520 -12.56 24.41 1.48
CA MET A 520 -12.97 23.09 1.95
C MET A 520 -12.56 22.86 3.41
N TYR A 521 -13.47 22.28 4.19
CA TYR A 521 -13.22 21.80 5.53
C TYR A 521 -13.99 20.50 5.79
N ALA A 522 -13.32 19.51 6.38
CA ALA A 522 -13.91 18.22 6.73
C ALA A 522 -14.71 17.55 5.58
N GLY A 523 -14.18 17.58 4.35
CA GLY A 523 -14.80 16.99 3.17
C GLY A 523 -15.92 17.82 2.52
N LYS A 524 -16.25 18.99 3.07
CA LYS A 524 -17.34 19.86 2.59
C LYS A 524 -16.83 21.22 2.12
N VAL A 525 -17.58 21.84 1.21
CA VAL A 525 -17.43 23.26 0.89
C VAL A 525 -18.03 24.09 2.02
N VAL A 526 -17.23 24.98 2.60
CA VAL A 526 -17.65 25.85 3.70
C VAL A 526 -17.76 27.31 3.30
N GLU A 527 -17.06 27.72 2.24
CA GLU A 527 -17.19 29.03 1.62
C GLU A 527 -16.79 28.95 0.14
N ARG A 528 -17.44 29.72 -0.73
CA ARG A 528 -17.16 29.80 -2.15
C ARG A 528 -17.55 31.16 -2.73
N GLY A 529 -16.87 31.60 -3.77
CA GLY A 529 -17.24 32.82 -4.50
C GLY A 529 -16.06 33.42 -5.27
N PRO A 530 -16.22 34.65 -5.79
CA PRO A 530 -15.11 35.37 -6.40
C PRO A 530 -13.95 35.49 -5.42
N ALA A 531 -12.74 35.17 -5.88
CA ALA A 531 -11.55 35.15 -5.02
C ALA A 531 -11.34 36.49 -4.30
N ALA A 532 -11.47 37.60 -5.03
CA ALA A 532 -11.34 38.95 -4.47
C ALA A 532 -12.32 39.23 -3.33
N GLU A 533 -13.56 38.74 -3.41
CA GLU A 533 -14.58 38.94 -2.38
C GLU A 533 -14.31 38.08 -1.15
N VAL A 534 -14.07 36.79 -1.33
CA VAL A 534 -13.82 35.84 -0.23
C VAL A 534 -12.57 36.22 0.57
N PHE A 535 -11.51 36.69 -0.10
CA PHE A 535 -10.28 37.11 0.56
C PHE A 535 -10.38 38.47 1.24
N ALA A 536 -11.16 39.41 0.68
CA ALA A 536 -11.36 40.73 1.30
C ALA A 536 -12.36 40.69 2.46
N ARG A 537 -13.45 39.92 2.31
CA ARG A 537 -14.58 39.86 3.25
C ARG A 537 -14.97 38.40 3.53
N PRO A 538 -14.09 37.61 4.17
CA PRO A 538 -14.41 36.24 4.52
C PRO A 538 -15.62 36.20 5.45
N ARG A 539 -16.64 35.45 5.05
CA ARG A 539 -17.88 35.25 5.81
C ARG A 539 -17.73 34.13 6.81
N MET A 540 -17.00 33.08 6.44
CA MET A 540 -16.89 31.88 7.26
C MET A 540 -15.71 31.99 8.24
N PRO A 541 -15.92 31.73 9.55
CA PRO A 541 -14.88 31.94 10.57
C PRO A 541 -13.59 31.13 10.36
N TYR A 542 -13.68 29.95 9.72
CA TYR A 542 -12.48 29.19 9.37
C TYR A 542 -11.70 29.80 8.19
N THR A 543 -12.38 30.41 7.21
CA THR A 543 -11.72 31.16 6.13
C THR A 543 -10.99 32.38 6.71
N GLU A 544 -11.65 33.10 7.63
CA GLU A 544 -11.01 34.18 8.38
C GLU A 544 -9.78 33.67 9.16
N ALA A 545 -9.91 32.55 9.87
CA ALA A 545 -8.81 31.98 10.64
C ALA A 545 -7.63 31.54 9.75
N LEU A 546 -7.89 30.97 8.57
CA LEU A 546 -6.87 30.64 7.57
C LEU A 546 -6.12 31.89 7.08
N LEU A 547 -6.84 32.97 6.78
CA LEU A 547 -6.26 34.23 6.33
C LEU A 547 -5.44 34.92 7.42
N GLN A 548 -5.90 34.85 8.67
CA GLN A 548 -5.18 35.43 9.82
C GLN A 548 -3.94 34.63 10.20
N ALA A 549 -3.88 33.33 9.87
CA ALA A 549 -2.73 32.48 10.14
C ALA A 549 -1.58 32.71 9.15
N ALA A 550 -1.83 33.36 8.01
CA ALA A 550 -0.80 33.72 7.05
C ALA A 550 -0.04 34.99 7.51
N PRO A 551 1.29 34.94 7.68
CA PRO A 551 2.08 36.11 8.06
C PRO A 551 2.09 37.16 6.94
N LYS A 552 2.01 38.44 7.33
CA LYS A 552 2.09 39.58 6.40
C LYS A 552 3.44 40.27 6.53
N LEU A 553 3.93 40.83 5.42
CA LEU A 553 5.15 41.65 5.41
C LEU A 553 5.04 42.90 6.30
N THR A 554 3.81 43.36 6.55
CA THR A 554 3.51 44.50 7.42
C THR A 554 3.47 44.14 8.90
N ASP A 555 3.56 42.85 9.25
CA ASP A 555 3.48 42.46 10.65
C ASP A 555 4.79 42.82 11.39
N PRO A 556 4.72 43.22 12.68
CA PRO A 556 5.90 43.56 13.46
C PRO A 556 6.91 42.41 13.52
N VAL A 557 8.20 42.75 13.51
CA VAL A 557 9.26 41.74 13.73
C VAL A 557 9.10 41.15 15.14
N HIS A 558 9.24 39.82 15.26
CA HIS A 558 9.11 39.05 16.52
C HIS A 558 7.70 38.99 17.16
N HIS A 559 6.62 39.23 16.41
CA HIS A 559 5.27 38.98 16.92
C HIS A 559 4.92 37.47 16.92
N ARG A 560 4.01 37.07 17.80
CA ARG A 560 3.51 35.68 17.86
C ARG A 560 2.58 35.43 16.69
N LEU A 561 2.91 34.44 15.85
CA LEU A 561 2.05 34.02 14.75
C LEU A 561 0.68 33.57 15.26
N ARG A 562 -0.38 34.02 14.59
CA ARG A 562 -1.73 33.55 14.87
C ARG A 562 -1.86 32.11 14.38
N VAL A 563 -2.42 31.26 15.21
CA VAL A 563 -2.67 29.86 14.89
C VAL A 563 -4.14 29.55 15.08
N ILE A 564 -4.69 28.69 14.23
CA ILE A 564 -6.05 28.18 14.42
C ILE A 564 -6.00 27.17 15.58
N PRO A 565 -6.72 27.39 16.69
CA PRO A 565 -6.63 26.51 17.85
C PRO A 565 -7.17 25.10 17.54
N GLY A 566 -6.74 24.13 18.36
CA GLY A 566 -7.19 22.74 18.27
C GLY A 566 -6.59 21.95 17.10
N ARG A 567 -7.22 20.82 16.76
CA ARG A 567 -6.85 19.95 15.63
C ARG A 567 -8.04 19.78 14.68
N PRO A 568 -7.83 19.57 13.38
CA PRO A 568 -8.89 19.15 12.47
C PRO A 568 -9.64 17.91 13.01
N PRO A 569 -10.96 17.79 12.77
CA PRO A 569 -11.76 16.69 13.28
C PRO A 569 -11.35 15.36 12.63
N ASP A 570 -11.60 14.25 13.33
CA ASP A 570 -11.53 12.92 12.72
C ASP A 570 -12.70 12.79 11.73
N LEU A 571 -12.41 12.47 10.47
CA LEU A 571 -13.42 12.31 9.43
C LEU A 571 -14.29 11.06 9.61
N VAL A 572 -13.90 10.14 10.49
CA VAL A 572 -14.71 8.99 10.90
C VAL A 572 -15.79 9.39 11.90
N ASP A 573 -15.49 10.35 12.77
CA ASP A 573 -16.34 10.76 13.90
C ASP A 573 -16.52 12.29 13.88
N LEU A 574 -17.29 12.76 12.91
CA LEU A 574 -17.63 14.16 12.77
C LEU A 574 -18.68 14.59 13.82
N PRO A 575 -18.58 15.80 14.38
CA PRO A 575 -19.59 16.31 15.31
C PRO A 575 -20.95 16.41 14.60
N ARG A 576 -22.04 16.24 15.37
CA ARG A 576 -23.42 16.30 14.85
C ARG A 576 -23.76 17.63 14.17
N GLY A 577 -23.28 18.73 14.74
CA GLY A 577 -23.50 20.08 14.23
C GLY A 577 -22.45 20.56 13.22
N CYS A 578 -22.02 21.82 13.34
CA CYS A 578 -20.96 22.39 12.53
C CYS A 578 -19.60 21.72 12.82
N ALA A 579 -18.96 21.18 11.78
CA ALA A 579 -17.65 20.53 11.88
C ALA A 579 -16.55 21.43 12.47
N PHE A 580 -16.64 22.74 12.27
CA PHE A 580 -15.66 23.71 12.77
C PHE A 580 -15.99 24.23 14.19
N GLN A 581 -17.14 23.89 14.76
CA GLN A 581 -17.59 24.39 16.08
C GLN A 581 -16.53 24.26 17.20
N PRO A 582 -15.79 23.15 17.33
CA PRO A 582 -14.79 23.02 18.41
C PRO A 582 -13.61 23.98 18.33
N ARG A 583 -13.40 24.61 17.16
CA ARG A 583 -12.28 25.52 16.87
C ARG A 583 -12.75 26.95 16.56
N CYS A 584 -14.07 27.17 16.50
CA CYS A 584 -14.66 28.42 16.06
C CYS A 584 -14.78 29.40 17.23
N PRO A 585 -14.20 30.62 17.15
CA PRO A 585 -14.33 31.63 18.19
C PRO A 585 -15.76 32.21 18.30
N TYR A 586 -16.62 31.99 17.29
CA TYR A 586 -18.00 32.46 17.26
C TYR A 586 -19.02 31.34 17.47
N ALA A 587 -18.57 30.17 17.96
CA ALA A 587 -19.45 29.04 18.24
C ALA A 587 -20.56 29.42 19.23
N ARG A 588 -21.82 29.07 18.89
CA ARG A 588 -22.98 29.15 19.79
C ARG A 588 -23.70 27.81 19.85
N GLU A 589 -24.72 27.71 20.69
CA GLU A 589 -25.45 26.45 20.95
C GLU A 589 -25.98 25.77 19.68
N ARG A 590 -26.57 26.53 18.74
CA ARG A 590 -27.06 25.99 17.46
C ARG A 590 -25.98 25.24 16.67
N CYS A 591 -24.74 25.73 16.71
CA CYS A 591 -23.62 25.10 16.00
C CYS A 591 -23.28 23.71 16.53
N ALA A 592 -23.63 23.36 17.76
CA ALA A 592 -23.39 22.03 18.31
C ALA A 592 -24.47 21.01 17.88
N LYS A 593 -25.69 21.50 17.60
CA LYS A 593 -26.86 20.66 17.29
C LYS A 593 -27.09 20.47 15.80
N GLU A 594 -26.86 21.52 15.00
CA GLU A 594 -27.21 21.55 13.57
C GLU A 594 -26.01 21.97 12.70
N ALA A 595 -25.75 21.19 11.65
CA ALA A 595 -24.78 21.57 10.64
C ALA A 595 -25.35 22.69 9.74
N PRO A 596 -24.65 23.82 9.57
CA PRO A 596 -25.12 24.88 8.69
C PRO A 596 -25.12 24.39 7.24
N PRO A 597 -26.23 24.55 6.49
CA PRO A 597 -26.25 24.26 5.07
C PRO A 597 -25.40 25.30 4.31
N LEU A 598 -24.87 24.91 3.14
CA LEU A 598 -24.24 25.85 2.22
C LEU A 598 -25.34 26.65 1.50
N THR A 599 -25.65 27.84 2.00
CA THR A 599 -26.63 28.75 1.38
C THR A 599 -25.90 29.90 0.70
N GLY A 600 -26.05 30.01 -0.62
CA GLY A 600 -25.31 31.01 -1.42
C GLY A 600 -23.81 30.70 -1.47
N SER A 601 -23.02 31.52 -0.75
CA SER A 601 -21.56 31.51 -0.75
C SER A 601 -20.92 30.90 0.50
N TYR A 602 -21.63 30.64 1.60
CA TYR A 602 -21.00 30.11 2.83
C TYR A 602 -21.91 29.19 3.65
N ALA A 603 -21.31 28.34 4.48
CA ALA A 603 -21.99 27.42 5.39
C ALA A 603 -21.72 27.84 6.85
N CYS A 604 -22.45 28.85 7.34
CA CYS A 604 -22.29 29.36 8.70
C CYS A 604 -23.59 29.96 9.26
N TRP A 605 -23.93 29.61 10.51
CA TRP A 605 -25.04 30.24 11.24
C TRP A 605 -24.72 31.66 11.72
N TYR A 606 -23.44 31.96 11.99
CA TYR A 606 -22.98 33.23 12.55
C TYR A 606 -21.78 33.75 11.75
N PRO A 607 -22.00 34.30 10.55
CA PRO A 607 -20.92 34.82 9.70
C PRO A 607 -20.24 36.04 10.33
N ARG A 608 -19.01 36.33 9.91
CA ARG A 608 -18.15 37.38 10.48
C ARG A 608 -18.83 38.76 10.63
N GLU A 609 -19.56 39.23 9.62
CA GLU A 609 -20.24 40.54 9.66
C GLU A 609 -21.29 40.62 10.78
N HIS A 610 -21.96 39.50 11.09
CA HIS A 610 -22.89 39.43 12.21
C HIS A 610 -22.16 39.50 13.56
N ALA A 611 -20.94 38.95 13.66
CA ALA A 611 -20.12 39.03 14.87
C ALA A 611 -19.51 40.43 15.09
N GLN A 612 -19.17 41.15 14.00
CA GLN A 612 -18.69 42.54 14.06
C GLN A 612 -19.80 43.49 14.51
N ALA A 613 -21.00 43.38 13.93
CA ALA A 613 -22.16 44.20 14.32
C ALA A 613 -22.56 44.00 15.80
N VAL A 614 -22.46 42.78 16.34
CA VAL A 614 -22.73 42.50 17.76
C VAL A 614 -21.64 43.08 18.67
N LYS A 615 -20.37 43.10 18.25
CA LYS A 615 -19.29 43.75 19.01
C LYS A 615 -19.42 45.27 19.03
N GLU A 616 -19.69 45.88 17.88
CA GLU A 616 -19.86 47.33 17.75
C GLU A 616 -21.12 47.82 18.48
N GLY A 617 -22.20 47.03 18.51
CA GLY A 617 -23.39 47.30 19.32
C GLY A 617 -23.17 47.16 20.83
N ALA A 618 -22.26 46.27 21.27
CA ALA A 618 -21.90 46.11 22.68
C ALA A 618 -20.96 47.22 23.19
N ASP A 619 -20.01 47.69 22.36
CA ASP A 619 -19.10 48.80 22.71
C ASP A 619 -19.78 50.19 22.62
N SER A 620 -20.86 50.33 21.85
CA SER A 620 -21.64 51.58 21.76
C SER A 620 -22.72 51.73 22.83
N GLY A 621 -23.14 50.64 23.48
CA GLY A 621 -24.08 50.65 24.62
C GLY A 621 -23.43 50.85 25.99
N GLY A 622 -22.12 51.11 26.04
CA GLY A 622 -21.33 51.30 27.25
C GLY A 622 -20.69 52.68 27.40
N ARG A 623 -21.21 53.72 26.74
CA ARG A 623 -20.85 55.13 27.00
C ARG A 623 -21.99 55.90 27.62
#